data_AF-A0A161HF78-F1
#
_entry.id   AF-A0A161HF78-F1
#
_cell.length_a   1.000
_cell.length_b   1.000
_cell.length_c   1.000
_cell.angle_alpha   90.00
_cell.angle_beta   90.00
_cell.angle_gamma   90.00
#
_symmetry.space_group_name_H-M   'P 1'
#
loop_
_entity.id
_entity.type
_entity.pdbx_description
1 polymer ?
#
loop_
_entity_poly.entity_id
_entity_poly.type
_entity_poly.pdbx_seq_one_letter_code
_entity_poly.pdbx_strand_id
1 'polypeptide(L)'
;MTAQDPKCPSGVLLFQHGKYEILSNGSLSLTPFVVDGRQLVSEPCTSDTANYMRYNQSEFFKSFDVQIDEYHGRYRLDLFQFDGSPLPPLYLAYKPPMMLPTETMNPTAAGQATSTSTVQKVRRALENRGKTTAVRKDVPDLRGLWWIGVSLIFVGATGWYCL
;
A
#
# COMPACT_ATOMS: atom_id res chain seq x y z
N MET A 1 -23.62 -19.51 30.87
CA MET A 1 -23.85 -18.98 29.50
C MET A 1 -24.43 -20.11 28.67
N THR A 2 -25.73 -20.06 28.37
CA THR A 2 -26.37 -21.00 27.45
C THR A 2 -26.10 -20.55 26.02
N ALA A 3 -25.95 -21.49 25.08
CA ALA A 3 -25.67 -21.19 23.66
C ALA A 3 -26.77 -20.35 22.95
N GLN A 4 -27.86 -20.03 23.65
CA GLN A 4 -29.03 -19.32 23.13
C GLN A 4 -28.95 -17.79 23.29
N ASP A 5 -28.01 -17.25 24.08
CA ASP A 5 -27.88 -15.78 24.26
C ASP A 5 -26.41 -15.36 24.51
N PRO A 6 -25.59 -15.22 23.44
CA PRO A 6 -24.19 -14.80 23.58
C PRO A 6 -24.12 -13.28 23.80
N LYS A 7 -24.20 -12.85 25.07
CA LYS A 7 -24.15 -11.43 25.44
C LYS A 7 -22.79 -10.74 25.27
N CYS A 8 -21.72 -11.52 25.09
CA CYS A 8 -20.36 -10.99 25.07
C CYS A 8 -19.48 -11.56 23.96
N PRO A 9 -19.74 -11.23 22.68
CA PRO A 9 -18.85 -11.59 21.59
C PRO A 9 -17.52 -10.84 21.75
N SER A 10 -16.41 -11.57 21.80
CA SER A 10 -15.06 -10.98 21.75
C SER A 10 -14.51 -11.02 20.34
N GLY A 11 -13.71 -10.03 19.99
CA GLY A 11 -13.09 -9.92 18.67
C GLY A 11 -11.73 -9.24 18.75
N VAL A 12 -10.80 -9.71 17.93
CA VAL A 12 -9.47 -9.11 17.79
C VAL A 12 -9.21 -8.83 16.32
N LEU A 13 -8.86 -7.58 16.01
CA LEU A 13 -8.39 -7.17 14.70
C LEU A 13 -6.92 -6.80 14.80
N LEU A 14 -6.10 -7.52 14.05
CA LEU A 14 -4.65 -7.34 13.99
C LEU A 14 -4.28 -6.76 12.63
N PHE A 15 -3.43 -5.75 12.65
CA PHE A 15 -2.79 -5.23 11.45
C PHE A 15 -1.29 -5.13 11.73
N GLN A 16 -0.49 -5.85 10.95
CA GLN A 16 0.95 -5.65 10.90
C GLN A 16 1.46 -5.76 9.47
N HIS A 17 2.52 -5.03 9.19
CA HIS A 17 3.22 -5.08 7.91
C HIS A 17 4.73 -5.03 8.14
N GLY A 18 5.50 -5.51 7.18
CA GLY A 18 6.92 -5.71 7.38
C GLY A 18 7.62 -6.37 6.20
N LYS A 19 8.71 -7.06 6.51
CA LYS A 19 9.52 -7.81 5.54
C LYS A 19 9.28 -9.29 5.69
N TYR A 20 9.47 -10.02 4.60
CA TYR A 20 9.52 -11.47 4.62
C TYR A 20 10.88 -11.95 4.12
N GLU A 21 11.32 -13.09 4.61
CA GLU A 21 12.53 -13.76 4.17
C GLU A 21 12.24 -15.26 4.00
N ILE A 22 12.60 -15.79 2.83
CA ILE A 22 12.58 -17.23 2.58
C ILE A 22 13.96 -17.76 2.92
N LEU A 23 14.03 -18.58 3.95
CA LEU A 23 15.27 -19.15 4.44
C LEU A 23 15.72 -20.32 3.54
N SER A 24 17.00 -20.67 3.59
CA SER A 24 17.60 -21.70 2.72
C SER A 24 17.00 -23.10 2.90
N ASN A 25 16.36 -23.35 4.05
CA ASN A 25 15.64 -24.57 4.38
C ASN A 25 14.18 -24.58 3.86
N GLY A 26 13.74 -23.55 3.13
CA GLY A 26 12.37 -23.42 2.63
C GLY A 26 11.35 -22.91 3.65
N SER A 27 11.79 -22.53 4.85
CA SER A 27 10.94 -21.88 5.85
C SER A 27 10.78 -20.37 5.55
N LEU A 28 9.70 -19.78 6.06
CA LEU A 28 9.34 -18.39 5.83
C LEU A 28 9.35 -17.62 7.16
N SER A 29 10.13 -16.56 7.23
CA SER A 29 10.21 -15.65 8.38
C SER A 29 9.57 -14.31 8.04
N LEU A 30 8.62 -13.86 8.85
CA LEU A 30 7.97 -12.55 8.73
C LEU A 30 8.41 -11.64 9.88
N THR A 31 8.98 -10.50 9.53
CA THR A 31 9.50 -9.51 10.48
C THR A 31 8.73 -8.19 10.34
N PRO A 32 7.89 -7.83 11.33
CA PRO A 32 7.09 -6.62 11.26
C PRO A 32 7.92 -5.35 11.49
N PHE A 33 7.42 -4.22 10.99
CA PHE A 33 7.89 -2.91 11.43
C PHE A 33 7.29 -2.58 12.79
N VAL A 34 8.12 -2.66 13.83
CA VAL A 34 7.75 -2.59 15.26
C VAL A 34 6.80 -1.44 15.61
N VAL A 35 6.96 -0.28 14.97
CA VAL A 35 6.19 0.93 15.32
C VAL A 35 4.85 1.03 14.61
N ASP A 36 4.57 0.17 13.63
CA ASP A 36 3.40 0.26 12.75
C ASP A 36 2.31 -0.75 13.06
N GLY A 37 2.62 -1.84 13.76
CA GLY A 37 1.62 -2.84 14.11
C GLY A 37 0.57 -2.30 15.08
N ARG A 38 -0.68 -2.72 14.89
CA ARG A 38 -1.86 -2.29 15.63
C ARG A 38 -2.75 -3.48 15.94
N GLN A 39 -3.35 -3.43 17.13
CA GLN A 39 -4.33 -4.40 17.57
C GLN A 39 -5.53 -3.65 18.15
N LEU A 40 -6.72 -4.04 17.71
CA LEU A 40 -7.98 -3.60 18.27
C LEU A 40 -8.65 -4.81 18.93
N VAL A 41 -8.84 -4.77 20.24
CA VAL A 41 -9.53 -5.80 21.02
C VAL A 41 -10.89 -5.27 21.45
N SER A 42 -11.95 -5.99 21.12
CA SER A 42 -13.31 -5.71 21.55
C SER A 42 -13.78 -6.82 22.46
N GLU A 43 -14.05 -6.48 23.73
CA GLU A 43 -14.53 -7.40 24.75
C GLU A 43 -15.63 -6.72 25.59
N PRO A 44 -16.91 -6.79 25.17
CA PRO A 44 -18.01 -6.08 25.80
C PRO A 44 -18.32 -6.54 27.24
N CYS A 45 -17.82 -7.71 27.66
CA CYS A 45 -17.95 -8.19 29.03
C CYS A 45 -16.98 -7.50 30.01
N THR A 46 -15.87 -6.95 29.50
CA THR A 46 -14.81 -6.33 30.33
C THR A 46 -14.77 -4.81 30.15
N SER A 47 -15.13 -4.30 28.97
CA SER A 47 -15.13 -2.87 28.65
C SER A 47 -16.20 -2.54 27.61
N ASP A 48 -16.91 -1.41 27.79
CA ASP A 48 -17.87 -0.89 26.81
C ASP A 48 -17.21 -0.40 25.51
N THR A 49 -15.89 -0.18 25.53
CA THR A 49 -15.13 0.33 24.39
C THR A 49 -14.03 -0.63 23.95
N ALA A 50 -13.76 -0.65 22.65
CA ALA A 50 -12.66 -1.42 22.09
C ALA A 50 -11.31 -0.79 22.43
N ASN A 51 -10.37 -1.61 22.87
CA ASN A 51 -9.03 -1.18 23.25
C ASN A 51 -8.09 -1.23 22.05
N TYR A 52 -7.46 -0.09 21.73
CA TYR A 52 -6.52 0.05 20.64
C TYR A 52 -5.08 0.14 21.17
N MET A 53 -4.24 -0.83 20.79
CA MET A 53 -2.87 -0.96 21.28
C MET A 53 -1.88 -1.22 20.15
N ARG A 54 -0.59 -1.02 20.45
CA ARG A 54 0.50 -1.38 19.54
C ARG A 54 0.71 -2.89 19.59
N TYR A 55 1.03 -3.47 18.44
CA TYR A 55 1.26 -4.90 18.30
C TYR A 55 2.54 -5.15 17.51
N ASN A 56 3.31 -6.15 17.92
CA ASN A 56 4.57 -6.51 17.30
C ASN A 56 4.83 -8.00 17.52
N GLN A 57 4.59 -8.81 16.49
CA GLN A 57 4.85 -10.24 16.54
C GLN A 57 5.56 -10.68 15.26
N SER A 58 6.79 -11.17 15.42
CA SER A 58 7.46 -11.90 14.34
C SER A 58 6.83 -13.29 14.19
N GLU A 59 6.60 -13.71 12.95
CA GLU A 59 5.99 -15.00 12.64
C GLU A 59 6.97 -15.87 11.88
N PHE A 60 6.92 -17.17 12.16
CA PHE A 60 7.74 -18.17 11.50
C PHE A 60 6.86 -19.31 11.01
N PHE A 61 6.99 -19.62 9.73
CA PHE A 61 6.30 -20.72 9.08
C PHE A 61 7.31 -21.78 8.66
N LYS A 62 7.02 -23.03 9.00
CA LYS A 62 7.89 -24.17 8.68
C LYS A 62 8.06 -24.34 7.18
N SER A 63 6.98 -24.16 6.44
CA SER A 63 6.92 -24.25 4.99
C SER A 63 5.75 -23.43 4.46
N PHE A 64 5.75 -23.18 3.16
CA PHE A 64 4.64 -22.58 2.44
C PHE A 64 4.50 -23.26 1.09
N ASP A 65 3.30 -23.26 0.53
CA ASP A 65 3.02 -23.79 -0.80
C ASP A 65 2.22 -22.78 -1.63
N VAL A 66 2.51 -22.70 -2.93
CA VAL A 66 1.85 -21.79 -3.86
C VAL A 66 1.30 -22.60 -5.01
N GLN A 67 -0.03 -22.66 -5.10
CA GLN A 67 -0.73 -23.45 -6.10
C GLN A 67 -1.89 -22.68 -6.72
N ILE A 68 -2.42 -23.18 -7.83
CA ILE A 68 -3.65 -22.64 -8.41
C ILE A 68 -4.78 -23.51 -7.89
N ASP A 69 -5.76 -22.89 -7.22
CA ASP A 69 -6.95 -23.61 -6.78
C ASP A 69 -7.78 -24.01 -8.00
N GLU A 70 -7.93 -25.31 -8.23
CA GLU A 70 -8.65 -25.88 -9.38
C GLU A 70 -10.14 -25.47 -9.39
N TYR A 71 -10.74 -25.23 -8.22
CA TYR A 71 -12.15 -24.86 -8.14
C TYR A 71 -12.38 -23.38 -8.50
N HIS A 72 -11.50 -22.49 -8.02
CA HIS A 72 -11.65 -21.03 -8.22
C HIS A 72 -10.80 -20.47 -9.37
N GLY A 73 -9.84 -21.22 -9.90
CA GLY A 73 -8.90 -20.78 -10.94
C GLY A 73 -7.99 -19.62 -10.50
N ARG A 74 -7.74 -19.47 -9.19
CA ARG A 74 -6.94 -18.36 -8.63
C ARG A 74 -5.71 -18.89 -7.89
N TYR A 75 -4.65 -18.09 -7.86
CA TYR A 75 -3.47 -18.39 -7.03
C TYR A 75 -3.84 -18.43 -5.54
N ARG A 76 -3.43 -19.50 -4.88
CA ARG A 76 -3.59 -19.80 -3.46
C ARG A 76 -2.21 -19.96 -2.82
N LEU A 77 -2.03 -19.35 -1.66
CA LEU A 77 -0.89 -19.49 -0.77
C LEU A 77 -1.35 -20.23 0.49
N ASP A 78 -0.73 -21.38 0.74
CA ASP A 78 -0.96 -22.18 1.95
C ASP A 78 0.27 -22.06 2.85
N LEU A 79 0.05 -21.66 4.11
CA LEU A 79 1.10 -21.47 5.11
C LEU A 79 1.01 -22.58 6.14
N PHE A 80 2.16 -23.08 6.59
CA PHE A 80 2.25 -24.11 7.62
C PHE A 80 2.93 -23.58 8.87
N GLN A 81 2.27 -23.71 10.02
CA GLN A 81 2.81 -23.30 11.31
C GLN A 81 4.06 -24.12 11.69
N PHE A 82 4.69 -23.78 12.81
CA PHE A 82 5.90 -24.47 13.28
C PHE A 82 5.71 -25.98 13.50
N ASP A 83 4.49 -26.41 13.87
CA ASP A 83 4.09 -27.81 14.07
C ASP A 83 3.73 -28.51 12.75
N GLY A 84 3.66 -27.78 11.64
CA GLY A 84 3.22 -28.26 10.34
C GLY A 84 1.69 -28.24 10.16
N SER A 85 0.94 -27.71 11.12
CA SER A 85 -0.50 -27.51 10.93
C SER A 85 -0.76 -26.43 9.86
N PRO A 86 -1.72 -26.65 8.95
CA PRO A 86 -2.04 -25.67 7.92
C PRO A 86 -2.79 -24.47 8.53
N LEU A 87 -2.48 -23.27 8.05
CA LEU A 87 -3.28 -22.07 8.28
C LEU A 87 -4.39 -21.94 7.24
N PRO A 88 -5.38 -21.05 7.49
CA PRO A 88 -6.38 -20.71 6.49
C PRO A 88 -5.74 -20.28 5.16
N PRO A 89 -6.26 -20.76 4.01
CA PRO A 89 -5.68 -20.48 2.71
C PRO A 89 -5.81 -19.00 2.34
N LEU A 90 -4.76 -18.45 1.72
CA LEU A 90 -4.70 -17.06 1.29
C LEU A 90 -4.82 -16.98 -0.24
N TYR A 91 -5.86 -16.29 -0.74
CA TYR A 91 -6.05 -16.10 -2.18
C TYR A 91 -5.43 -14.79 -2.65
N LEU A 92 -4.78 -14.83 -3.82
CA LEU A 92 -4.19 -13.64 -4.42
C LEU A 92 -5.29 -12.65 -4.82
N ALA A 93 -5.26 -11.46 -4.20
CA ALA A 93 -6.22 -10.39 -4.50
C ALA A 93 -5.81 -9.51 -5.70
N TYR A 94 -4.52 -9.16 -5.81
CA TYR A 94 -4.03 -8.20 -6.81
C TYR A 94 -2.67 -8.59 -7.39
N LYS A 95 -2.48 -8.31 -8.68
CA LYS A 95 -1.21 -8.46 -9.42
C LYS A 95 -1.13 -7.32 -10.46
N PRO A 96 -0.31 -6.26 -10.27
CA PRO A 96 0.74 -6.10 -9.26
C PRO A 96 0.20 -5.92 -7.82
N PRO A 97 1.03 -6.19 -6.79
CA PRO A 97 0.60 -6.07 -5.40
C PRO A 97 0.25 -4.61 -5.05
N MET A 98 -0.94 -4.40 -4.48
CA MET A 98 -1.35 -3.13 -3.90
C MET A 98 -1.10 -3.14 -2.40
N MET A 99 0.17 -2.99 -2.01
CA MET A 99 0.60 -2.91 -0.61
C MET A 99 0.91 -1.46 -0.24
N LEU A 100 0.87 -1.15 1.05
CA LEU A 100 1.43 0.09 1.58
C LEU A 100 2.95 0.12 1.37
N PRO A 101 3.61 1.29 1.44
CA PRO A 101 5.05 1.40 1.28
C PRO A 101 5.83 0.41 2.16
N THR A 102 6.92 -0.16 1.63
CA THR A 102 7.81 -1.10 2.35
C THR A 102 8.73 -0.41 3.36
N GLU A 103 8.29 0.73 3.88
CA GLU A 103 9.00 1.57 4.85
C GLU A 103 8.09 1.81 6.05
N THR A 104 8.71 2.18 7.17
CA THR A 104 8.00 2.55 8.39
C THR A 104 7.06 3.74 8.14
N MET A 105 5.76 3.56 8.40
CA MET A 105 4.72 4.58 8.22
C MET A 105 4.73 5.64 9.32
N ASN A 106 4.92 5.24 10.58
CA ASN A 106 4.95 6.15 11.72
C ASN A 106 6.26 6.04 12.51
N PRO A 107 7.38 6.62 12.01
CA PRO A 107 8.66 6.57 12.69
C PRO A 107 8.58 7.31 14.03
N THR A 108 8.71 6.57 15.14
CA THR A 108 8.95 7.14 16.47
C THR A 108 10.46 7.19 16.71
N ALA A 109 10.93 8.15 17.50
CA ALA A 109 12.37 8.43 17.71
C ALA A 109 13.21 7.24 18.19
N ALA A 110 12.59 6.17 18.71
CA ALA A 110 13.25 4.96 19.21
C ALA A 110 13.36 3.81 18.18
N GLY A 111 12.62 3.87 17.06
CA GLY A 111 12.74 2.90 15.98
C GLY A 111 13.59 3.51 14.88
N GLN A 112 14.82 3.01 14.68
CA GLN A 112 15.74 3.46 13.64
C GLN A 112 14.99 3.71 12.32
N ALA A 113 14.72 4.98 12.05
CA ALA A 113 14.39 5.43 10.73
C ALA A 113 15.68 5.22 9.92
N THR A 114 15.71 4.24 9.03
CA THR A 114 16.65 4.27 7.91
C THR A 114 16.16 5.37 6.97
N SER A 115 16.31 6.62 7.41
CA SER A 115 16.02 7.81 6.66
C SER A 115 17.14 7.99 5.65
N THR A 116 17.10 7.23 4.57
CA THR A 116 17.80 7.61 3.33
C THR A 116 16.76 8.07 2.32
N SER A 117 15.96 9.06 2.71
CA SER A 117 15.30 9.95 1.77
C SER A 117 15.64 11.39 2.14
N THR A 118 16.69 11.91 1.49
CA THR A 118 17.02 13.34 1.39
C THR A 118 15.97 14.11 0.57
N VAL A 119 14.73 13.63 0.53
CA VAL A 119 13.60 14.34 -0.05
C VAL A 119 12.88 14.97 1.13
N GLN A 120 13.01 16.28 1.28
CA GLN A 120 12.23 17.05 2.26
C GLN A 120 10.77 16.61 2.19
N LYS A 121 10.29 15.96 3.26
CA LYS A 121 8.90 15.56 3.41
C LYS A 121 8.05 16.83 3.48
N VAL A 122 7.51 17.25 2.34
CA VAL A 122 6.46 18.27 2.30
C VAL A 122 5.26 17.71 3.06
N ARG A 123 5.01 18.24 4.25
CA ARG A 123 3.82 17.92 5.05
C ARG A 123 2.59 18.28 4.22
N ARG A 124 1.85 17.27 3.77
CA ARG A 124 0.54 17.45 3.11
C ARG A 124 -0.51 17.82 4.15
N ALA A 125 -0.44 19.05 4.66
CA ALA A 125 -1.56 19.64 5.39
C ALA A 125 -2.72 19.89 4.40
N LEU A 126 -3.96 19.72 4.87
CA LEU A 126 -5.17 20.04 4.10
C LEU A 126 -5.20 21.50 3.60
N GLU A 127 -4.40 22.36 4.22
CA GLU A 127 -4.15 23.75 3.85
C GLU A 127 -3.43 23.91 2.49
N ASN A 128 -2.79 22.85 1.97
CA ASN A 128 -2.07 22.84 0.69
C ASN A 128 -2.79 22.06 -0.43
N ARG A 129 -4.11 21.83 -0.30
CA ARG A 129 -4.95 21.20 -1.32
C ARG A 129 -5.17 22.16 -2.51
N GLY A 130 -4.13 22.33 -3.34
CA GLY A 130 -4.16 23.21 -4.52
C GLY A 130 -2.80 23.77 -4.95
N LYS A 131 -1.76 23.66 -4.11
CA LYS A 131 -0.39 24.05 -4.44
C LYS A 131 0.44 22.81 -4.78
N THR A 132 0.11 22.18 -5.90
CA THR A 132 0.98 21.16 -6.49
C THR A 132 2.31 21.80 -6.86
N THR A 133 3.44 21.16 -6.53
CA THR A 133 4.77 21.46 -7.10
C THR A 133 4.89 20.98 -8.55
N ALA A 134 3.78 20.91 -9.27
CA ALA A 134 3.79 20.81 -10.72
C ALA A 134 4.15 22.21 -11.24
N VAL A 135 5.42 22.40 -11.59
CA VAL A 135 5.81 23.55 -12.42
C VAL A 135 5.05 23.37 -13.72
N ARG A 136 3.97 24.16 -13.91
CA ARG A 136 3.36 24.34 -15.22
C ARG A 136 4.47 24.86 -16.11
N LYS A 137 5.02 24.00 -16.98
CA LYS A 137 5.82 24.49 -18.09
C LYS A 137 4.88 25.33 -18.93
N ASP A 138 5.14 26.63 -18.99
CA ASP A 138 4.42 27.51 -19.89
C ASP A 138 4.56 26.92 -21.29
N VAL A 139 3.41 26.54 -21.86
CA VAL A 139 3.35 26.10 -23.24
C VAL A 139 3.78 27.29 -24.10
N PRO A 140 4.62 27.08 -25.13
CA PRO A 140 5.01 28.17 -26.02
C PRO A 140 3.76 28.82 -26.62
N ASP A 141 3.76 30.13 -26.86
CA ASP A 141 2.57 30.87 -27.28
C ASP A 141 1.97 30.30 -28.59
N LEU A 142 0.89 29.51 -28.46
CA LEU A 142 0.14 28.93 -29.59
C LEU A 142 -0.43 30.03 -30.51
N ARG A 143 -0.62 31.26 -30.00
CA ARG A 143 -1.11 32.40 -30.80
C ARG A 143 -0.06 32.86 -31.80
N GLY A 144 1.21 32.90 -31.40
CA GLY A 144 2.33 33.20 -32.30
C GLY A 144 2.46 32.13 -33.40
N LEU A 145 2.33 30.86 -33.04
CA LEU A 145 2.35 29.74 -34.00
C LEU A 145 1.19 29.81 -35.01
N TRP A 146 0.01 30.22 -34.54
CA TRP A 146 -1.17 30.40 -35.39
C TRP A 146 -0.99 31.52 -36.42
N TRP A 147 -0.41 32.66 -36.02
CA TRP A 147 -0.13 33.77 -36.95
C TRP A 147 0.95 33.44 -37.99
N ILE A 148 1.92 32.58 -37.66
CA ILE A 148 2.88 32.05 -38.65
C ILE A 148 2.13 31.26 -39.74
N GLY A 149 1.13 30.46 -39.36
CA GLY A 149 0.27 29.74 -40.31
C GLY A 149 -0.53 30.67 -41.23
N VAL A 150 -1.13 31.73 -40.67
CA VAL A 150 -1.87 32.74 -41.45
C VAL A 150 -0.95 33.46 -42.46
N SER A 151 0.27 33.82 -42.04
CA SER A 151 1.26 34.46 -42.90
C SER A 151 1.67 33.57 -44.07
N LEU A 152 1.95 32.29 -43.83
CA LEU A 152 2.30 31.31 -44.86
C LEU A 152 1.18 31.13 -45.90
N ILE A 153 -0.08 31.11 -45.47
CA ILE A 153 -1.23 31.02 -46.39
C ILE A 153 -1.33 32.28 -47.24
N PHE A 154 -1.13 33.47 -46.66
CA PHE A 154 -1.19 34.73 -47.39
C PHE A 154 -0.05 34.88 -48.41
N VAL A 155 1.18 34.51 -48.03
CA VAL A 155 2.33 34.50 -48.95
C VAL A 155 2.14 33.46 -50.06
N GLY A 156 1.62 32.28 -49.75
CA GLY A 156 1.30 31.28 -50.78
C GLY A 156 0.22 31.75 -51.75
N ALA A 157 -0.83 32.41 -51.25
CA ALA A 157 -1.90 32.97 -52.08
C ALA A 157 -1.40 34.11 -52.98
N THR A 158 -0.60 35.04 -52.44
CA THR A 158 -0.03 36.15 -53.24
C THR A 158 1.05 35.67 -54.21
N GLY A 159 1.84 34.66 -53.84
CA GLY A 159 2.79 34.00 -54.74
C GLY A 159 2.11 33.33 -55.93
N TRP A 160 0.90 32.79 -55.78
CA TRP A 160 0.10 32.25 -56.89
C TRP A 160 -0.39 33.33 -57.86
N TYR A 161 -0.58 34.57 -57.40
CA TYR A 161 -1.00 35.70 -58.25
C TYR A 161 0.16 36.42 -58.95
N CYS A 162 1.41 36.14 -58.56
CA CYS A 162 2.63 36.74 -59.15
C CYS A 162 3.40 35.77 -60.07
N LEU A 163 2.74 34.70 -60.55
CA LEU A 163 3.28 33.72 -61.50
C LEU A 163 2.37 33.61 -62.73
#